data_AF-A0A955JEG4-F1
#
_entry.id   AF-A0A955JEG4-F1
#
_cell.length_a   1.000
_cell.length_b   1.000
_cell.length_c   1.000
_cell.angle_alpha   90.00
_cell.angle_beta   90.00
_cell.angle_gamma   90.00
#
_symmetry.space_group_name_H-M   'P 1'
#
loop_
_entity.id
_entity.type
_entity.pdbx_description
1 polymer ?
#
loop_
_entity_poly.entity_id
_entity_poly.type
_entity_poly.pdbx_seq_one_letter_code
_entity_poly.pdbx_strand_id
1 'polypeptide(L)'
;MSRVLIRRSQQCRGRVVEEAKAGRIESAEARVREALTWFTALPDRETREEAALLQCLLGDVLARMRRDAEAEMAWERAEALIPGFTEASLRLVERRIDSDLALDPDMAPLYVRYVEAGRKPKIRFGALRRLSRLLAVTLRDKRSEVAWRMQLLQRLHRQAPEVNFARLYLARGHYLRGEYEDAIPHLEALIAANIGAHNVMNLLGRSLEKL
;
A
#
# COMPACT_ATOMS: atom_id res chain seq x y z
N MET A 1 21.70 7.05 25.14
CA MET A 1 20.36 7.57 25.45
C MET A 1 19.26 6.82 24.69
N SER A 2 19.41 6.60 23.37
CA SER A 2 18.39 5.92 22.53
C SER A 2 17.96 4.53 23.05
N ARG A 3 18.89 3.65 23.47
CA ARG A 3 18.54 2.30 23.99
C ARG A 3 17.63 2.30 25.22
N VAL A 4 17.76 3.29 26.11
CA VAL A 4 16.90 3.40 27.31
C VAL A 4 15.50 3.84 26.91
N LEU A 5 15.38 4.78 25.96
CA LEU A 5 14.10 5.24 25.42
C LEU A 5 13.38 4.13 24.64
N ILE A 6 14.12 3.34 23.85
CA ILE A 6 13.57 2.20 23.10
C ILE A 6 13.00 1.14 24.06
N ARG A 7 13.75 0.75 25.09
CA ARG A 7 13.26 -0.20 26.09
C ARG A 7 12.01 0.33 26.82
N ARG A 8 12.00 1.62 27.16
CA ARG A 8 10.84 2.29 27.78
C ARG A 8 9.63 2.30 26.83
N SER A 9 9.83 2.56 25.54
CA SER A 9 8.80 2.48 24.50
C SER A 9 8.22 1.06 24.39
N GLN A 10 9.06 0.04 24.31
CA GLN A 10 8.64 -1.36 24.25
C GLN A 10 7.75 -1.75 25.44
N GLN A 11 8.17 -1.39 26.66
CA GLN A 11 7.36 -1.62 27.85
C GLN A 11 6.04 -0.85 27.81
N CYS A 12 6.08 0.40 27.36
CA CYS A 12 4.89 1.24 27.20
C CYS A 12 3.88 0.61 26.25
N ARG A 13 4.32 0.14 25.07
CA ARG A 13 3.46 -0.52 24.09
C ARG A 13 2.75 -1.73 24.67
N GLY A 14 3.47 -2.58 25.41
CA GLY A 14 2.88 -3.72 26.10
C GLY A 14 1.75 -3.31 27.04
N ARG A 15 1.96 -2.27 27.85
CA ARG A 15 0.94 -1.75 28.77
C ARG A 15 -0.27 -1.16 28.05
N VAL A 16 -0.05 -0.38 26.99
CA VAL A 16 -1.13 0.19 26.18
C VAL A 16 -2.01 -0.91 25.57
N VAL A 17 -1.40 -1.99 25.05
CA VAL A 17 -2.15 -3.14 24.52
C VAL A 17 -3.00 -3.81 25.60
N GLU A 18 -2.44 -4.04 26.79
CA GLU A 18 -3.18 -4.67 27.89
C GLU A 18 -4.29 -3.77 28.46
N GLU A 19 -4.04 -2.46 28.59
CA GLU A 19 -5.07 -1.48 28.96
C GLU A 19 -6.20 -1.45 27.92
N ALA A 20 -5.86 -1.46 26.63
CA ALA A 20 -6.86 -1.43 25.56
C ALA A 20 -7.69 -2.73 25.50
N LYS A 21 -7.08 -3.89 25.77
CA LYS A 21 -7.80 -5.17 25.89
C LYS A 21 -8.74 -5.18 27.09
N ALA A 22 -8.32 -4.58 28.21
CA ALA A 22 -9.12 -4.47 29.43
C ALA A 22 -10.17 -3.35 29.37
N GLY A 23 -10.39 -2.72 28.21
CA GLY A 23 -11.40 -1.67 28.02
C GLY A 23 -11.02 -0.30 28.59
N ARG A 24 -9.80 -0.11 29.10
CA ARG A 24 -9.29 1.18 29.60
C ARG A 24 -8.70 2.00 28.45
N ILE A 25 -9.52 2.31 27.46
CA ILE A 25 -9.07 2.87 26.18
C ILE A 25 -8.50 4.30 26.34
N GLU A 26 -9.07 5.11 27.22
CA GLU A 26 -8.64 6.48 27.51
C GLU A 26 -7.27 6.51 28.20
N SER A 27 -7.03 5.56 29.14
CA SER A 27 -5.72 5.37 29.76
C SER A 27 -4.67 4.96 28.72
N ALA A 28 -5.05 4.04 27.83
CA ALA A 28 -4.20 3.58 26.75
C ALA A 28 -3.82 4.75 25.80
N GLU A 29 -4.76 5.64 25.48
CA GLU A 29 -4.52 6.84 24.68
C GLU A 29 -3.57 7.82 25.39
N ALA A 30 -3.85 8.16 26.65
CA ALA A 30 -3.02 9.08 27.42
C ALA A 30 -1.56 8.58 27.49
N ARG A 31 -1.39 7.28 27.73
CA ARG A 31 -0.09 6.63 27.84
C ARG A 31 0.69 6.64 26.52
N VAL A 32 0.04 6.35 25.39
CA VAL A 32 0.74 6.36 24.09
C VAL A 32 1.09 7.79 23.66
N ARG A 33 0.24 8.78 23.96
CA ARG A 33 0.54 10.20 23.72
C ARG A 33 1.72 10.67 24.56
N GLU A 34 1.79 10.29 25.83
CA GLU A 34 2.95 10.56 26.69
C GLU A 34 4.22 9.95 26.10
N ALA A 35 4.17 8.68 25.67
CA ALA A 35 5.32 8.01 25.09
C ALA A 35 5.83 8.67 23.81
N LEU A 36 4.94 9.20 22.97
CA LEU A 36 5.32 9.95 21.77
C LEU A 36 6.12 11.21 22.09
N THR A 37 5.91 11.84 23.25
CA THR A 37 6.68 13.04 23.65
C THR A 37 8.16 12.73 23.88
N TRP A 38 8.50 11.49 24.22
CA TRP A 38 9.89 11.05 24.42
C TRP A 38 10.72 11.08 23.13
N PHE A 39 10.06 11.12 21.98
CA PHE A 39 10.65 11.07 20.65
C PHE A 39 10.49 12.41 19.90
N THR A 40 10.33 13.52 20.61
CA THR A 40 10.13 14.86 20.00
C THR A 40 11.35 15.37 19.22
N ALA A 41 12.56 14.96 19.59
CA ALA A 41 13.74 15.07 18.75
C ALA A 41 14.05 13.66 18.21
N LEU A 42 13.97 13.47 16.88
CA LEU A 42 14.16 12.18 16.19
C LEU A 42 15.52 12.13 15.46
N PRO A 43 16.65 12.02 16.20
CA PRO A 43 17.97 12.18 15.62
C PRO A 43 18.38 10.98 14.75
N ASP A 44 17.86 9.79 15.03
CA ASP A 44 18.31 8.54 14.41
C ASP A 44 17.14 7.69 13.86
N ARG A 45 17.47 6.68 13.05
CA ARG A 45 16.46 5.82 12.42
C ARG A 45 15.70 4.96 13.44
N GLU A 46 16.38 4.46 14.46
CA GLU A 46 15.81 3.56 15.46
C GLU A 46 14.74 4.27 16.32
N THR A 47 14.99 5.53 16.66
CA THR A 47 14.01 6.42 17.34
C THR A 47 12.81 6.76 16.45
N ARG A 48 13.00 6.89 15.13
CA ARG A 48 11.87 7.02 14.18
C ARG A 48 11.06 5.74 14.07
N GLU A 49 11.70 4.57 14.12
CA GLU A 49 11.01 3.26 14.09
C GLU A 49 10.13 3.06 15.31
N GLU A 50 10.64 3.35 16.51
CA GLU A 50 9.81 3.30 17.72
C GLU A 50 8.71 4.36 17.73
N ALA A 51 8.96 5.58 17.24
CA ALA A 51 7.93 6.60 17.11
C ALA A 51 6.83 6.18 16.11
N ALA A 52 7.18 5.58 14.98
CA ALA A 52 6.22 5.07 14.00
C ALA A 52 5.37 3.94 14.59
N LEU A 53 5.98 3.03 15.36
CA LEU A 53 5.25 1.99 16.09
C LEU A 53 4.25 2.57 17.11
N LEU A 54 4.65 3.60 17.85
CA LEU A 54 3.76 4.30 18.80
C LEU A 54 2.63 5.05 18.08
N GLN A 55 2.90 5.67 16.93
CA GLN A 55 1.85 6.29 16.10
C GLN A 55 0.85 5.24 15.58
N CYS A 56 1.32 4.06 15.15
CA CYS A 56 0.44 2.96 14.78
C CYS A 56 -0.46 2.52 15.94
N LEU A 57 0.13 2.39 17.12
CA LEU A 57 -0.60 2.00 18.33
C LEU A 57 -1.61 3.06 18.76
N LEU A 58 -1.28 4.35 18.63
CA LEU A 58 -2.23 5.44 18.84
C LEU A 58 -3.41 5.33 17.86
N GLY A 59 -3.14 5.07 16.57
CA GLY A 59 -4.19 4.86 15.58
C GLY A 59 -5.12 3.70 15.94
N ASP A 60 -4.56 2.60 16.45
CA ASP A 60 -5.36 1.44 16.90
C ASP A 60 -6.28 1.79 18.08
N VAL A 61 -5.76 2.52 19.06
CA VAL A 61 -6.51 2.98 20.23
C VAL A 61 -7.64 3.92 19.77
N LEU A 62 -7.34 4.90 18.93
CA LEU A 62 -8.32 5.85 18.39
C LEU A 62 -9.41 5.17 17.56
N ALA A 63 -9.06 4.18 16.75
CA ALA A 63 -10.02 3.39 15.98
C ALA A 63 -10.98 2.62 16.90
N ARG A 64 -10.49 2.08 18.03
CA ARG A 64 -11.35 1.43 19.05
C ARG A 64 -12.31 2.43 19.70
N MET A 65 -11.91 3.70 19.84
CA MET A 65 -12.76 4.80 20.29
C MET A 65 -13.70 5.33 19.19
N ARG A 66 -13.69 4.75 17.98
CA ARG A 66 -14.46 5.22 16.81
C ARG A 66 -14.05 6.63 16.34
N ARG A 67 -12.84 7.08 16.69
CA ARG A 67 -12.25 8.35 16.24
C ARG A 67 -11.47 8.12 14.94
N ASP A 68 -12.19 7.71 13.90
CA ASP A 68 -11.60 7.16 12.68
C ASP A 68 -10.68 8.14 11.93
N ALA A 69 -11.06 9.41 11.83
CA ALA A 69 -10.24 10.42 11.18
C ALA A 69 -8.91 10.65 11.91
N GLU A 70 -8.93 10.61 13.25
CA GLU A 70 -7.71 10.75 14.05
C GLU A 70 -6.84 9.49 14.00
N ALA A 71 -7.47 8.32 13.93
CA ALA A 71 -6.76 7.06 13.73
C ALA A 71 -5.99 7.07 12.40
N GLU A 72 -6.65 7.52 11.33
CA GLU A 72 -6.06 7.64 10.00
C GLU A 72 -4.88 8.63 10.01
N MET A 73 -5.05 9.82 10.60
CA MET A 73 -3.95 10.78 10.76
C MET A 73 -2.77 10.20 11.55
N ALA A 74 -3.02 9.34 12.56
CA ALA A 74 -1.94 8.69 13.31
C ALA A 74 -1.17 7.69 12.44
N TRP A 75 -1.85 6.88 11.64
CA TRP A 75 -1.19 5.97 10.70
C TRP A 75 -0.46 6.72 9.57
N GLU A 76 -1.02 7.82 9.06
CA GLU A 76 -0.34 8.70 8.08
C GLU A 76 0.94 9.30 8.66
N ARG A 77 0.94 9.72 9.94
CA ARG A 77 2.15 10.17 10.64
C ARG A 77 3.19 9.06 10.77
N ALA A 78 2.77 7.82 11.02
CA ALA A 78 3.69 6.68 11.06
C ALA A 78 4.36 6.44 9.69
N GLU A 79 3.60 6.53 8.60
CA GLU A 79 4.13 6.44 7.22
C GLU A 79 5.03 7.63 6.87
N ALA A 80 4.74 8.84 7.38
CA ALA A 80 5.60 10.00 7.19
C ALA A 80 6.94 9.89 7.96
N LEU A 81 6.92 9.29 9.14
CA LEU A 81 8.13 9.00 9.93
C LEU A 81 9.02 7.99 9.21
N ILE A 82 8.41 6.95 8.66
CA ILE A 82 9.09 5.89 7.91
C ILE A 82 8.29 5.57 6.65
N PRO A 83 8.66 6.19 5.51
CA PRO A 83 8.07 5.82 4.24
C PRO A 83 8.34 4.35 3.98
N GLY A 84 7.30 3.57 3.69
CA GLY A 84 7.47 2.12 3.61
C GLY A 84 6.95 1.34 4.82
N PHE A 85 6.52 2.00 5.90
CA PHE A 85 6.23 1.30 7.15
C PHE A 85 5.03 0.36 7.04
N THR A 86 5.31 -0.94 7.03
CA THR A 86 4.34 -1.99 6.73
C THR A 86 3.11 -1.89 7.63
N GLU A 87 3.29 -1.75 8.95
CA GLU A 87 2.21 -1.70 9.91
C GLU A 87 1.23 -0.56 9.63
N ALA A 88 1.75 0.65 9.36
CA ALA A 88 0.93 1.82 9.04
C ALA A 88 0.19 1.64 7.72
N SER A 89 0.93 1.23 6.69
CA SER A 89 0.38 0.97 5.36
C SER A 89 -0.76 -0.04 5.37
N LEU A 90 -0.62 -1.12 6.16
CA LEU A 90 -1.66 -2.13 6.30
C LEU A 90 -2.93 -1.54 6.90
N ARG A 91 -2.83 -0.73 7.98
CA ARG A 91 -4.02 -0.14 8.62
C ARG A 91 -4.70 0.89 7.73
N LEU A 92 -3.93 1.72 7.02
CA LEU A 92 -4.48 2.66 6.04
C LEU A 92 -5.23 1.95 4.91
N VAL A 93 -4.66 0.86 4.37
CA VAL A 93 -5.33 0.03 3.36
C VAL A 93 -6.60 -0.60 3.90
N GLU A 94 -6.55 -1.23 5.08
CA GLU A 94 -7.70 -1.85 5.72
C GLU A 94 -8.83 -0.84 5.98
N ARG A 95 -8.49 0.39 6.38
CA ARG A 95 -9.50 1.43 6.60
C ARG A 95 -10.14 1.91 5.31
N ARG A 96 -9.34 2.09 4.26
CA ARG A 96 -9.79 2.67 2.97
C ARG A 96 -10.36 1.63 2.02
N ILE A 97 -10.14 0.33 2.20
CA ILE A 97 -10.56 -0.68 1.21
C ILE A 97 -12.07 -0.67 0.96
N ASP A 98 -12.84 -0.54 2.04
CA ASP A 98 -14.31 -0.55 2.05
C ASP A 98 -14.92 0.86 2.15
N SER A 99 -14.11 1.93 2.09
CA SER A 99 -14.65 3.30 2.15
C SER A 99 -15.21 3.75 0.79
N ASP A 100 -16.27 4.54 0.77
CA ASP A 100 -16.77 5.16 -0.47
C ASP A 100 -15.94 6.38 -0.90
N LEU A 101 -14.80 6.60 -0.25
CA LEU A 101 -13.88 7.68 -0.60
C LEU A 101 -13.33 7.50 -2.01
N ALA A 102 -13.14 8.65 -2.67
CA ALA A 102 -12.51 8.72 -3.98
C ALA A 102 -11.17 7.96 -4.00
N LEU A 103 -10.83 7.44 -5.18
CA LEU A 103 -9.56 6.77 -5.38
C LEU A 103 -8.43 7.80 -5.30
N ASP A 104 -7.59 7.63 -4.29
CA ASP A 104 -6.39 8.44 -4.07
C ASP A 104 -5.17 7.75 -4.72
N PRO A 105 -4.54 8.36 -5.74
CA PRO A 105 -3.33 7.82 -6.37
C PRO A 105 -2.17 7.58 -5.39
N ASP A 106 -2.06 8.38 -4.34
CA ASP A 106 -0.98 8.30 -3.36
C ASP A 106 -1.09 7.02 -2.51
N MET A 107 -2.27 6.38 -2.51
CA MET A 107 -2.49 5.08 -1.88
C MET A 107 -2.03 3.88 -2.71
N ALA A 108 -1.77 4.05 -4.01
CA ALA A 108 -1.41 2.93 -4.89
C ALA A 108 -0.16 2.16 -4.38
N PRO A 109 0.93 2.80 -3.93
CA PRO A 109 2.08 2.10 -3.36
C PRO A 109 1.74 1.32 -2.08
N LEU A 110 0.78 1.79 -1.27
CA LEU A 110 0.34 1.11 -0.05
C LEU A 110 -0.46 -0.14 -0.40
N TYR A 111 -1.37 -0.07 -1.37
CA TYR A 111 -2.12 -1.24 -1.84
C TYR A 111 -1.21 -2.31 -2.45
N VAL A 112 -0.18 -1.93 -3.23
CA VAL A 112 0.80 -2.90 -3.76
C VAL A 112 1.51 -3.61 -2.61
N ARG A 113 2.04 -2.88 -1.63
CA ARG A 113 2.67 -3.44 -0.42
C ARG A 113 1.75 -4.39 0.34
N TYR A 114 0.47 -4.06 0.45
CA TYR A 114 -0.53 -4.91 1.10
C TYR A 114 -0.64 -6.28 0.38
N VAL A 115 -0.71 -6.27 -0.95
CA VAL A 115 -0.78 -7.49 -1.76
C VAL A 115 0.52 -8.30 -1.64
N GLU A 116 1.68 -7.63 -1.70
CA GLU A 116 3.01 -8.22 -1.50
C GLU A 116 3.11 -8.94 -0.14
N ALA A 117 2.54 -8.37 0.92
CA ALA A 117 2.56 -8.95 2.27
C ALA A 117 1.70 -10.22 2.45
N GLY A 118 0.95 -10.67 1.44
CA GLY A 118 0.24 -11.96 1.46
C GLY A 118 -0.84 -12.08 2.56
N ARG A 119 -1.42 -10.96 2.99
CA ARG A 119 -2.41 -10.91 4.09
C ARG A 119 -3.80 -11.44 3.66
N LYS A 120 -4.75 -11.42 4.60
CA LYS A 120 -6.12 -11.99 4.54
C LYS A 120 -6.77 -11.92 3.13
N PRO A 121 -7.27 -13.04 2.58
CA PRO A 121 -7.79 -13.12 1.20
C PRO A 121 -8.86 -12.08 0.83
N LYS A 122 -9.80 -11.80 1.74
CA LYS A 122 -10.88 -10.82 1.50
C LYS A 122 -10.34 -9.40 1.28
N ILE A 123 -9.34 -9.01 2.07
CA ILE A 123 -8.73 -7.68 2.01
C ILE A 123 -7.77 -7.62 0.81
N ARG A 124 -7.09 -8.72 0.47
CA ARG A 124 -6.32 -8.82 -0.79
C ARG A 124 -7.21 -8.53 -2.00
N PHE A 125 -8.42 -9.10 -2.05
CA PHE A 125 -9.34 -8.88 -3.17
C PHE A 125 -9.77 -7.42 -3.34
N GLY A 126 -10.18 -6.74 -2.25
CA GLY A 126 -10.57 -5.33 -2.36
C GLY A 126 -9.39 -4.40 -2.68
N ALA A 127 -8.17 -4.71 -2.22
CA ALA A 127 -6.96 -3.98 -2.59
C ALA A 127 -6.67 -4.13 -4.09
N LEU A 128 -6.76 -5.35 -4.62
CA LEU A 128 -6.64 -5.62 -6.06
C LEU A 128 -7.71 -4.90 -6.88
N ARG A 129 -8.96 -4.81 -6.38
CA ARG A 129 -10.05 -4.06 -7.02
C ARG A 129 -9.78 -2.56 -7.10
N ARG A 130 -9.13 -1.98 -6.09
CA ARG A 130 -8.73 -0.56 -6.11
C ARG A 130 -7.53 -0.34 -7.01
N LEU A 131 -6.52 -1.21 -6.92
CA LEU A 131 -5.34 -1.18 -7.78
C LEU A 131 -5.68 -1.27 -9.27
N SER A 132 -6.63 -2.13 -9.65
CA SER A 132 -7.01 -2.25 -11.06
C SER A 132 -7.56 -0.96 -11.65
N ARG A 133 -8.16 -0.09 -10.84
CA ARG A 133 -8.65 1.22 -11.27
C ARG A 133 -7.56 2.29 -11.20
N LEU A 134 -6.79 2.32 -10.11
CA LEU A 134 -5.71 3.29 -9.89
C LEU A 134 -4.57 3.15 -10.91
N LEU A 135 -4.23 1.90 -11.24
CA LEU A 135 -3.15 1.56 -12.16
C LEU A 135 -3.66 1.24 -13.56
N ALA A 136 -4.93 1.57 -13.87
CA ALA A 136 -5.48 1.37 -15.19
C ALA A 136 -4.62 2.10 -16.22
N VAL A 137 -4.21 1.38 -17.25
CA VAL A 137 -3.55 1.94 -18.43
C VAL A 137 -4.49 1.78 -19.61
N THR A 138 -4.86 2.90 -20.23
CA THR A 138 -5.68 2.94 -21.43
C THR A 138 -4.85 3.40 -22.61
N LEU A 139 -5.19 2.95 -23.83
CA LEU A 139 -4.47 3.37 -25.04
C LEU A 139 -4.67 4.87 -25.39
N ARG A 140 -5.43 5.61 -24.58
CA ARG A 140 -5.62 7.07 -24.69
C ARG A 140 -4.73 7.84 -23.71
N ASP A 141 -4.08 7.16 -22.78
CA ASP A 141 -3.22 7.79 -21.77
C ASP A 141 -1.97 8.38 -22.43
N LYS A 142 -1.45 9.48 -21.88
CA LYS A 142 -0.19 10.04 -22.35
C LYS A 142 0.99 9.21 -21.82
N ARG A 143 2.04 9.08 -22.63
CA ARG A 143 3.27 8.38 -22.25
C ARG A 143 3.85 8.84 -20.90
N SER A 144 3.79 10.14 -20.61
CA SER A 144 4.26 10.73 -19.34
C SER A 144 3.43 10.32 -18.12
N GLU A 145 2.14 10.05 -18.30
CA GLU A 145 1.21 9.73 -17.22
C GLU A 145 1.30 8.25 -16.79
N VAL A 146 1.87 7.41 -17.65
CA VAL A 146 1.94 5.94 -17.45
C VAL A 146 3.20 5.52 -16.69
N ALA A 147 4.23 6.37 -16.62
CA ALA A 147 5.54 6.01 -16.06
C ALA A 147 5.48 5.52 -14.59
N TRP A 148 4.80 6.25 -13.71
CA TRP A 148 4.69 5.86 -12.30
C TRP A 148 3.81 4.61 -12.13
N ARG A 149 2.76 4.45 -12.96
CA ARG A 149 1.91 3.26 -12.97
C ARG A 149 2.73 2.03 -13.35
N MET A 150 3.58 2.14 -14.38
CA MET A 150 4.45 1.05 -14.84
C MET A 150 5.38 0.54 -13.73
N GLN A 151 5.98 1.43 -12.94
CA GLN A 151 6.84 1.02 -11.83
C GLN A 151 6.07 0.17 -10.79
N LEU A 152 4.86 0.60 -10.44
CA LEU A 152 4.01 -0.14 -9.50
C LEU A 152 3.49 -1.45 -10.10
N LEU A 153 3.11 -1.45 -11.37
CA LEU A 153 2.65 -2.63 -12.10
C LEU A 153 3.77 -3.68 -12.22
N GLN A 154 5.01 -3.27 -12.47
CA GLN A 154 6.18 -4.17 -12.52
C GLN A 154 6.46 -4.80 -11.16
N ARG A 155 6.35 -4.03 -10.06
CA ARG A 155 6.46 -4.58 -8.70
C ARG A 155 5.34 -5.59 -8.43
N LEU A 156 4.09 -5.21 -8.70
CA LEU A 156 2.93 -6.07 -8.50
C LEU A 156 3.03 -7.36 -9.32
N HIS A 157 3.44 -7.28 -10.59
CA HIS A 157 3.57 -8.44 -11.45
C HIS A 157 4.68 -9.41 -10.99
N ARG A 158 5.82 -8.89 -10.51
CA ARG A 158 6.90 -9.73 -9.97
C ARG A 158 6.49 -10.48 -8.71
N GLN A 159 5.70 -9.85 -7.84
CA GLN A 159 5.32 -10.41 -6.54
C GLN A 159 4.00 -11.21 -6.59
N ALA A 160 3.13 -10.91 -7.55
CA ALA A 160 1.84 -11.54 -7.73
C ALA A 160 1.57 -11.77 -9.25
N PRO A 161 2.28 -12.71 -9.89
CA PRO A 161 2.22 -12.94 -11.35
C PRO A 161 0.85 -13.45 -11.82
N GLU A 162 0.01 -13.95 -10.91
CA GLU A 162 -1.37 -14.36 -11.15
C GLU A 162 -2.34 -13.17 -11.32
N VAL A 163 -1.90 -11.94 -11.00
CA VAL A 163 -2.70 -10.72 -11.14
C VAL A 163 -2.71 -10.27 -12.61
N ASN A 164 -3.68 -10.77 -13.36
CA ASN A 164 -3.73 -10.61 -14.81
C ASN A 164 -3.92 -9.17 -15.30
N PHE A 165 -4.62 -8.32 -14.54
CA PHE A 165 -4.74 -6.90 -14.92
C PHE A 165 -3.37 -6.21 -14.89
N ALA A 166 -2.46 -6.62 -14.01
CA ALA A 166 -1.12 -6.03 -13.95
C ALA A 166 -0.37 -6.32 -15.25
N ARG A 167 -0.40 -7.58 -15.70
CA ARG A 167 0.17 -8.01 -16.98
C ARG A 167 -0.45 -7.27 -18.18
N LEU A 168 -1.77 -7.11 -18.20
CA LEU A 168 -2.46 -6.37 -19.26
C LEU A 168 -2.05 -4.89 -19.31
N TYR A 169 -1.98 -4.23 -18.15
CA TYR A 169 -1.61 -2.82 -18.09
C TYR A 169 -0.12 -2.58 -18.36
N LEU A 170 0.76 -3.53 -18.01
CA LEU A 170 2.16 -3.53 -18.45
C LEU A 170 2.28 -3.58 -19.97
N ALA A 171 1.59 -4.52 -20.61
CA ALA A 171 1.58 -4.62 -22.07
C ALA A 171 1.14 -3.32 -22.76
N ARG A 172 0.05 -2.71 -22.26
CA ARG A 172 -0.43 -1.42 -22.77
C ARG A 172 0.56 -0.28 -22.53
N GLY A 173 1.19 -0.24 -21.37
CA GLY A 173 2.17 0.79 -21.05
C GLY A 173 3.43 0.69 -21.89
N HIS A 174 3.95 -0.52 -22.11
CA HIS A 174 5.04 -0.79 -23.05
C HIS A 174 4.65 -0.36 -24.48
N TYR A 175 3.45 -0.74 -24.95
CA TYR A 175 2.94 -0.31 -26.25
C TYR A 175 2.90 1.24 -26.39
N LEU A 176 2.37 1.95 -25.41
CA LEU A 176 2.32 3.43 -25.41
C LEU A 176 3.71 4.10 -25.38
N ARG A 177 4.71 3.37 -24.88
CA ARG A 177 6.10 3.82 -24.83
C ARG A 177 6.89 3.47 -26.09
N GLY A 178 6.28 2.73 -27.03
CA GLY A 178 6.95 2.21 -28.21
C GLY A 178 7.87 1.02 -27.93
N GLU A 179 7.76 0.42 -26.75
CA GLU A 179 8.54 -0.73 -26.29
C GLU A 179 7.81 -2.02 -26.70
N TYR A 180 7.63 -2.22 -28.01
CA TYR A 180 6.75 -3.29 -28.52
C TYR A 180 7.29 -4.69 -28.20
N GLU A 181 8.61 -4.86 -28.22
CA GLU A 181 9.28 -6.11 -27.84
C GLU A 181 8.95 -6.51 -26.38
N ASP A 182 8.87 -5.54 -25.47
CA ASP A 182 8.50 -5.78 -24.07
C ASP A 182 6.99 -6.04 -23.90
N ALA A 183 6.16 -5.48 -24.78
CA ALA A 183 4.70 -5.67 -24.73
C ALA A 183 4.27 -7.09 -25.13
N ILE A 184 4.93 -7.69 -26.12
CA ILE A 184 4.54 -8.97 -26.73
C ILE A 184 4.48 -10.13 -25.73
N PRO A 185 5.52 -10.42 -24.92
CA PRO A 185 5.51 -11.55 -23.99
C PRO A 185 4.36 -11.48 -22.96
N HIS A 186 3.97 -10.25 -22.58
CA HIS A 186 2.83 -10.06 -21.69
C HIS A 186 1.49 -10.42 -22.37
N LEU A 187 1.33 -10.07 -23.65
CA LEU A 187 0.11 -10.34 -24.43
C LEU A 187 -0.03 -11.83 -24.76
N GLU A 188 1.05 -12.47 -25.19
CA GLU A 188 1.08 -13.91 -25.47
C GLU A 188 0.68 -14.73 -24.25
N ALA A 189 1.23 -14.39 -23.07
CA ALA A 189 0.88 -15.08 -21.85
C ALA A 189 -0.58 -14.87 -21.42
N LEU A 190 -1.19 -13.72 -21.72
CA LEU A 190 -2.62 -13.50 -21.48
C LEU A 190 -3.50 -14.31 -22.44
N ILE A 191 -3.08 -14.45 -23.70
CA ILE A 191 -3.76 -15.29 -24.69
C ILE A 191 -3.68 -16.77 -24.29
N ALA A 192 -2.49 -17.24 -23.88
CA ALA A 192 -2.29 -18.60 -23.39
C ALA A 192 -3.16 -18.90 -22.16
N ALA A 193 -3.43 -17.90 -21.32
CA ALA A 193 -4.34 -18.02 -20.17
C ALA A 193 -5.83 -17.83 -20.53
N ASN A 194 -6.17 -17.62 -21.82
CA ASN A 194 -7.51 -17.33 -22.34
C ASN A 194 -8.18 -16.08 -21.70
N ILE A 195 -7.40 -15.03 -21.43
CA ILE A 195 -7.87 -13.82 -20.76
C ILE A 195 -8.06 -12.69 -21.75
N GLY A 196 -9.30 -12.21 -21.90
CA GLY A 196 -9.60 -11.01 -22.68
C GLY A 196 -9.18 -11.12 -24.16
N ALA A 197 -9.25 -12.33 -24.70
CA ALA A 197 -8.56 -12.75 -25.93
C ALA A 197 -8.73 -11.77 -27.09
N HIS A 198 -9.94 -11.28 -27.38
CA HIS A 198 -10.14 -10.38 -28.52
C HIS A 198 -9.34 -9.07 -28.42
N ASN A 199 -9.40 -8.39 -27.28
CA ASN A 199 -8.69 -7.12 -27.08
C ASN A 199 -7.17 -7.31 -26.99
N VAL A 200 -6.74 -8.43 -26.40
CA VAL A 200 -5.32 -8.77 -26.27
C VAL A 200 -4.72 -9.16 -27.62
N MET A 201 -5.42 -9.97 -28.42
CA MET A 201 -5.00 -10.33 -29.78
C MET A 201 -4.90 -9.12 -30.70
N ASN A 202 -5.89 -8.20 -30.65
CA ASN A 202 -5.83 -6.96 -31.43
C ASN A 202 -4.61 -6.11 -31.04
N LEU A 203 -4.30 -6.01 -29.75
CA LEU A 203 -3.12 -5.27 -29.29
C LEU A 203 -1.82 -5.99 -29.68
N LEU A 204 -1.78 -7.32 -29.65
CA LEU A 204 -0.64 -8.12 -30.08
C LEU A 204 -0.35 -7.93 -31.57
N GLY A 205 -1.37 -8.03 -32.42
CA GLY A 205 -1.22 -7.77 -33.87
C GLY A 205 -0.66 -6.38 -34.13
N ARG A 206 -1.20 -5.36 -33.46
CA ARG A 206 -0.68 -3.98 -33.56
C ARG A 206 0.74 -3.80 -33.05
N SER A 207 1.17 -4.56 -32.04
CA SER A 207 2.57 -4.53 -31.57
C SER A 207 3.51 -5.17 -32.60
N LEU A 208 3.11 -6.32 -33.17
CA LEU A 208 3.89 -7.04 -34.17
C LEU A 208 4.05 -6.24 -35.48
N GLU A 209 3.02 -5.49 -35.89
CA GLU A 209 3.08 -4.57 -37.04
C GLU A 209 4.07 -3.39 -36.86
N LYS A 210 4.56 -3.17 -35.64
CA LYS A 210 5.44 -2.04 -35.30
C LYS A 210 6.90 -2.45 -35.05
N LEU A 211 7.21 -3.75 -35.11
CA LEU A 211 8.57 -4.28 -35.16
C LEU A 211 9.11 -4.19 -36.60
#